data_AF-A0A7T7KTU6-F1
#
_entry.id   AF-A0A7T7KTU6-F1
#
_cell.length_a   1.000
_cell.length_b   1.000
_cell.length_c   1.000
_cell.angle_alpha   90.00
_cell.angle_beta   90.00
_cell.angle_gamma   90.00
#
_symmetry.space_group_name_H-M   'P 1'
#
loop_
_entity.id
_entity.type
_entity.pdbx_description
1 polymer ?
#
loop_
_entity_poly.entity_id
_entity_poly.type
_entity_poly.pdbx_seq_one_letter_code
_entity_poly.pdbx_strand_id
1 'polypeptide(L)'
;MPFGDFDAWRRELLWTGELVQDGDISVSDKEAGHRYDRYVALADMVDGTEGPAAVHALIASLQVEQGYGAHEAIYGALEQFPSQDLVGGTIMAAADLLNIPRDHSGQVLQLLTLLGSTDDLTTFTAACSRLEPELRAGLAALIAGHEADEWLADERSLGRLRLTRD
;
A
#
# COMPACT_ATOMS: atom_id res chain seq x y z
N MET A 1 11.61 -15.47 -4.85
CA MET A 1 10.40 -15.22 -5.65
C MET A 1 9.55 -16.48 -5.65
N PRO A 2 8.59 -16.57 -4.73
CA PRO A 2 7.77 -17.75 -4.47
C PRO A 2 6.68 -17.99 -5.54
N PHE A 3 6.40 -17.03 -6.42
CA PHE A 3 5.57 -17.21 -7.62
C PHE A 3 6.43 -17.24 -8.90
N GLY A 4 6.16 -18.22 -9.77
CA GLY A 4 6.97 -18.52 -10.96
C GLY A 4 6.93 -17.49 -12.09
N ASP A 5 5.96 -16.56 -12.06
CA ASP A 5 5.84 -15.43 -12.99
C ASP A 5 5.29 -14.20 -12.25
N PHE A 6 6.16 -13.22 -12.00
CA PHE A 6 5.82 -11.98 -11.29
C PHE A 6 4.81 -11.13 -12.04
N ASP A 7 4.93 -11.02 -13.36
CA ASP A 7 4.04 -10.17 -14.15
C ASP A 7 2.63 -10.78 -14.26
N ALA A 8 2.54 -12.11 -14.31
CA ALA A 8 1.26 -12.80 -14.21
C ALA A 8 0.61 -12.57 -12.84
N TRP A 9 1.35 -12.79 -11.75
CA TRP A 9 0.85 -12.55 -10.39
C TRP A 9 0.40 -11.10 -10.19
N ARG A 10 1.21 -10.12 -10.59
CA ARG A 10 0.90 -8.70 -10.46
C ARG A 10 -0.36 -8.31 -11.22
N ARG A 11 -0.50 -8.74 -12.48
CA ARG A 11 -1.70 -8.45 -13.28
C ARG A 11 -2.95 -9.04 -12.65
N GLU A 12 -2.85 -10.28 -12.16
CA GLU A 12 -3.97 -10.95 -11.52
C GLU A 12 -4.36 -10.24 -10.21
N LEU A 13 -3.38 -9.89 -9.37
CA LEU A 13 -3.58 -9.17 -8.12
C LEU A 13 -4.34 -7.87 -8.35
N LEU A 14 -3.86 -7.04 -9.28
CA LEU A 14 -4.50 -5.76 -9.60
C LEU A 14 -5.92 -5.94 -10.12
N TRP A 15 -6.14 -6.92 -11.01
CA TRP A 15 -7.47 -7.22 -11.53
C TRP A 15 -8.44 -7.72 -10.45
N THR A 16 -7.96 -8.56 -9.52
CA THR A 16 -8.78 -9.05 -8.40
C THR A 16 -8.95 -8.02 -7.28
N GLY A 17 -8.08 -7.01 -7.19
CA GLY A 17 -8.18 -5.90 -6.23
C GLY A 17 -9.32 -4.93 -6.53
N GLU A 18 -9.85 -4.95 -7.76
CA GLU A 18 -11.16 -4.35 -8.11
C GLU A 18 -12.31 -5.21 -7.55
N LEU A 19 -12.36 -5.35 -6.22
CA LEU A 19 -13.36 -6.18 -5.54
C LEU A 19 -14.77 -5.68 -5.85
N VAL A 20 -15.66 -6.63 -6.13
CA VAL A 20 -17.07 -6.35 -6.35
C VAL A 20 -17.66 -5.75 -5.07
N GLN A 21 -18.19 -4.53 -5.16
CA GLN A 21 -18.75 -3.81 -4.03
C GLN A 21 -20.21 -4.18 -3.80
N ASP A 22 -20.66 -4.04 -2.54
CA ASP A 22 -22.06 -4.26 -2.18
C ASP A 22 -23.00 -3.40 -3.07
N GLY A 23 -23.95 -4.07 -3.72
CA GLY A 23 -24.91 -3.44 -4.62
C GLY A 23 -24.54 -3.47 -6.11
N ASP A 24 -23.37 -4.00 -6.48
CA ASP A 24 -23.07 -4.30 -7.87
C ASP A 24 -23.83 -5.55 -8.34
N ILE A 25 -24.91 -5.33 -9.09
CA ILE A 25 -25.74 -6.40 -9.66
C ILE A 25 -25.22 -6.95 -11.00
N SER A 26 -24.13 -6.38 -11.53
CA SER A 26 -23.56 -6.79 -12.81
C SER A 26 -22.71 -8.07 -12.71
N VAL A 27 -22.28 -8.41 -11.50
CA VAL A 27 -21.49 -9.61 -11.19
C VAL A 27 -22.28 -10.52 -10.25
N SER A 28 -22.29 -11.82 -10.52
CA SER A 28 -22.95 -12.78 -9.62
C SER A 28 -22.18 -12.95 -8.32
N ASP A 29 -22.87 -13.18 -7.20
CA ASP A 29 -22.25 -13.45 -5.88
C ASP A 29 -21.15 -14.52 -5.91
N LYS A 30 -21.33 -15.56 -6.74
CA LYS A 30 -20.33 -16.62 -6.92
C LYS A 30 -19.02 -16.10 -7.50
N GLU A 31 -19.11 -15.23 -8.50
CA GLU A 31 -17.95 -14.61 -9.14
C GLU A 31 -17.30 -13.57 -8.21
N ALA A 32 -18.11 -12.80 -7.48
CA ALA A 32 -17.62 -11.89 -6.44
C ALA A 32 -16.81 -12.64 -5.37
N GLY A 33 -17.35 -13.76 -4.86
CA GLY A 33 -16.67 -14.63 -3.91
C GLY A 33 -15.37 -15.22 -4.48
N HIS A 34 -15.39 -15.71 -5.73
CA HIS A 34 -14.17 -16.21 -6.36
C HIS A 34 -13.08 -15.15 -6.50
N ARG A 35 -13.43 -13.91 -6.87
CA ARG A 35 -12.45 -12.81 -6.97
C ARG A 35 -11.87 -12.46 -5.61
N TYR A 36 -12.72 -12.39 -4.58
CA TYR A 36 -12.29 -12.16 -3.21
C TYR A 36 -11.30 -13.25 -2.74
N ASP A 37 -11.68 -14.52 -2.87
CA ASP A 37 -10.84 -15.64 -2.45
C ASP A 37 -9.51 -15.65 -3.22
N ARG A 38 -9.56 -15.31 -4.52
CA ARG A 38 -8.35 -15.25 -5.34
C ARG A 38 -7.44 -14.10 -4.94
N TYR A 39 -8.00 -12.93 -4.64
CA TYR A 39 -7.24 -11.77 -4.17
C TYR A 39 -6.49 -12.07 -2.87
N VAL A 40 -7.19 -12.67 -1.90
CA VAL A 40 -6.58 -13.13 -0.63
C VAL A 40 -5.49 -14.17 -0.89
N ALA A 41 -5.77 -15.19 -1.71
CA ALA A 41 -4.78 -16.22 -2.03
C ALA A 41 -3.52 -15.64 -2.71
N LEU A 42 -3.65 -14.58 -3.51
CA LEU A 42 -2.50 -13.91 -4.13
C LEU A 42 -1.65 -13.14 -3.12
N ALA A 43 -2.28 -12.56 -2.09
CA ALA A 43 -1.58 -11.96 -0.96
C ALA A 43 -0.87 -13.03 -0.11
N ASP A 44 -1.53 -14.16 0.17
CA ASP A 44 -0.98 -15.28 0.95
C ASP A 44 0.21 -15.99 0.27
N MET A 45 0.39 -15.80 -1.04
CA MET A 45 1.55 -16.32 -1.76
C MET A 45 2.84 -15.54 -1.46
N VAL A 46 2.72 -14.35 -0.85
CA VAL A 46 3.86 -13.47 -0.55
C VAL A 46 4.60 -13.96 0.69
N ASP A 47 5.93 -14.05 0.59
CA ASP A 47 6.80 -14.42 1.71
C ASP A 47 7.80 -13.32 2.13
N GLY A 48 7.73 -12.15 1.47
CA GLY A 48 8.59 -10.99 1.74
C GLY A 48 9.93 -11.00 1.00
N THR A 49 10.22 -12.02 0.19
CA THR A 49 11.49 -12.14 -0.58
C THR A 49 11.41 -11.62 -2.01
N GLU A 50 10.27 -11.07 -2.43
CA GLU A 50 10.00 -10.65 -3.81
C GLU A 50 10.51 -9.25 -4.12
N GLY A 51 10.86 -8.49 -3.09
CA GLY A 51 11.42 -7.15 -3.19
C GLY A 51 10.39 -6.04 -3.40
N PRO A 52 10.85 -4.81 -3.64
CA PRO A 52 10.02 -3.60 -3.58
C PRO A 52 8.95 -3.53 -4.68
N ALA A 53 9.13 -4.24 -5.79
CA ALA A 53 8.14 -4.29 -6.86
C ALA A 53 6.85 -5.03 -6.43
N ALA A 54 6.97 -6.03 -5.55
CA ALA A 54 5.81 -6.73 -5.00
C ALA A 54 5.06 -5.86 -3.98
N VAL A 55 5.79 -5.13 -3.13
CA VAL A 55 5.22 -4.11 -2.23
C VAL A 55 4.43 -3.07 -3.03
N HIS A 56 4.99 -2.56 -4.13
CA HIS A 56 4.27 -1.63 -5.01
C HIS A 56 2.96 -2.23 -5.53
N ALA A 57 2.99 -3.46 -6.03
CA ALA A 57 1.81 -4.14 -6.54
C ALA A 57 0.71 -4.32 -5.48
N LEU A 58 1.09 -4.67 -4.25
CA LEU A 58 0.19 -4.80 -3.10
C LEU A 58 -0.46 -3.47 -2.72
N ILE A 59 0.30 -2.37 -2.72
CA ILE A 59 -0.26 -1.03 -2.44
C ILE A 59 -1.22 -0.61 -3.56
N ALA A 60 -0.83 -0.82 -4.82
CA ALA A 60 -1.62 -0.44 -5.98
C ALA A 60 -2.91 -1.27 -6.16
N SER A 61 -3.05 -2.42 -5.48
CA SER A 61 -4.25 -3.23 -5.51
C SER A 61 -5.32 -2.82 -4.51
N LEU A 62 -5.03 -1.91 -3.56
CA LEU A 62 -5.96 -1.40 -2.55
C LEU A 62 -6.93 -0.35 -3.15
N GLN A 63 -7.70 -0.71 -4.18
CA GLN A 63 -8.45 0.25 -5.00
C GLN A 63 -9.86 0.57 -4.49
N VAL A 64 -10.45 -0.31 -3.69
CA VAL A 64 -11.83 -0.20 -3.22
C VAL A 64 -11.90 0.18 -1.75
N GLU A 65 -12.96 0.88 -1.33
CA GLU A 65 -13.12 1.28 0.08
C GLU A 65 -13.51 0.10 0.98
N GLN A 66 -14.36 -0.81 0.49
CA GLN A 66 -14.86 -1.93 1.28
C GLN A 66 -14.24 -3.26 0.85
N GLY A 67 -13.84 -4.05 1.85
CA GLY A 67 -13.16 -5.33 1.64
C GLY A 67 -12.33 -5.77 2.84
N TYR A 68 -12.79 -5.52 4.06
CA TYR A 68 -11.99 -5.56 5.30
C TYR A 68 -11.05 -6.79 5.39
N GLY A 69 -11.56 -8.02 5.23
CA GLY A 69 -10.73 -9.22 5.30
C GLY A 69 -9.75 -9.40 4.14
N ALA A 70 -10.07 -8.88 2.95
CA ALA A 70 -9.14 -8.88 1.82
C ALA A 70 -8.00 -7.87 2.03
N HIS A 71 -8.32 -6.69 2.55
CA HIS A 71 -7.30 -5.67 2.84
C HIS A 71 -6.40 -6.10 4.01
N GLU A 72 -6.93 -6.77 5.03
CA GLU A 72 -6.12 -7.39 6.09
C GLU A 72 -5.08 -8.37 5.57
N ALA A 73 -5.43 -9.19 4.56
CA ALA A 73 -4.48 -10.09 3.91
C ALA A 73 -3.34 -9.31 3.22
N ILE A 74 -3.67 -8.20 2.56
CA ILE A 74 -2.67 -7.33 1.91
C ILE A 74 -1.74 -6.68 2.93
N TYR A 75 -2.29 -6.17 4.04
CA TYR A 75 -1.46 -5.58 5.10
C TYR A 75 -0.58 -6.64 5.77
N GLY A 76 -1.11 -7.84 6.02
CA GLY A 76 -0.34 -8.96 6.54
C GLY A 76 0.80 -9.39 5.61
N ALA A 77 0.59 -9.31 4.28
CA ALA A 77 1.64 -9.53 3.28
C ALA A 77 2.69 -8.41 3.29
N LEU A 78 2.27 -7.15 3.40
CA LEU A 78 3.19 -6.00 3.51
C LEU A 78 4.09 -6.09 4.75
N GLU A 79 3.56 -6.61 5.87
CA GLU A 79 4.33 -6.83 7.11
C GLU A 79 5.44 -7.90 6.97
N GLN A 80 5.40 -8.77 5.94
CA GLN A 80 6.44 -9.78 5.72
C GLN A 80 7.73 -9.20 5.12
N PHE A 81 7.65 -8.03 4.45
CA PHE A 81 8.79 -7.49 3.74
C PHE A 81 9.85 -6.92 4.69
N PRO A 82 11.14 -7.09 4.37
CA PRO A 82 12.19 -6.29 4.98
C PRO A 82 11.88 -4.80 4.86
N SER A 83 12.20 -4.02 5.90
CA SER A 83 11.88 -2.57 5.94
C SER A 83 12.40 -1.79 4.74
N GLN A 84 13.54 -2.20 4.18
CA GLN A 84 14.14 -1.60 2.98
C GLN A 84 13.28 -1.81 1.72
N ASP A 85 12.72 -3.00 1.56
CA ASP A 85 11.84 -3.31 0.43
C ASP A 85 10.47 -2.64 0.61
N LEU A 86 9.97 -2.58 1.85
CA LEU A 86 8.76 -1.84 2.19
C LEU A 86 8.92 -0.34 1.85
N VAL A 87 10.02 0.29 2.25
CA VAL A 87 10.33 1.69 1.87
C VAL A 87 10.44 1.84 0.37
N GLY A 88 11.26 0.99 -0.29
CA GLY A 88 11.48 1.05 -1.73
C GLY A 88 10.18 0.95 -2.52
N GLY A 89 9.33 -0.01 -2.17
CA GLY A 89 8.05 -0.21 -2.83
C GLY A 89 7.03 0.88 -2.52
N THR A 90 7.02 1.42 -1.30
CA THR A 90 6.15 2.56 -0.95
C THR A 90 6.53 3.83 -1.73
N ILE A 91 7.83 4.06 -1.96
CA ILE A 91 8.30 5.16 -2.85
C ILE A 91 7.84 4.91 -4.29
N MET A 92 7.95 3.69 -4.80
CA MET A 92 7.45 3.33 -6.14
C MET A 92 5.95 3.55 -6.27
N ALA A 93 5.20 3.28 -5.20
CA ALA A 93 3.75 3.48 -5.09
C ALA A 93 3.33 4.92 -4.78
N ALA A 94 4.24 5.91 -4.82
CA ALA A 94 3.97 7.30 -4.46
C ALA A 94 2.70 7.88 -5.11
N ALA A 95 2.52 7.62 -6.41
CA ALA A 95 1.33 8.06 -7.13
C ALA A 95 0.08 7.26 -6.75
N ASP A 96 0.22 5.96 -6.54
CA ASP A 96 -0.89 5.08 -6.14
C ASP A 96 -1.44 5.47 -4.76
N LEU A 97 -0.58 5.84 -3.81
CA LEU A 97 -0.98 6.35 -2.48
C LEU A 97 -1.92 7.55 -2.54
N LEU A 98 -1.88 8.36 -3.61
CA LEU A 98 -2.78 9.49 -3.81
C LEU A 98 -4.10 9.10 -4.47
N ASN A 99 -4.18 7.91 -5.07
CA ASN A 99 -5.32 7.44 -5.86
C ASN A 99 -6.12 6.34 -5.16
N ILE A 100 -5.51 5.58 -4.24
CA ILE A 100 -6.22 4.63 -3.40
C ILE A 100 -7.07 5.36 -2.34
N PRO A 101 -8.11 4.70 -1.79
CA PRO A 101 -8.87 5.23 -0.67
C PRO A 101 -7.98 5.72 0.47
N ARG A 102 -8.40 6.84 1.08
CA ARG A 102 -7.61 7.57 2.07
C ARG A 102 -7.17 6.70 3.24
N ASP A 103 -8.06 5.85 3.75
CA ASP A 103 -7.73 4.95 4.87
C ASP A 103 -6.64 3.94 4.51
N HIS A 104 -6.64 3.42 3.28
CA HIS A 104 -5.60 2.49 2.82
C HIS A 104 -4.24 3.18 2.73
N SER A 105 -4.20 4.39 2.19
CA SER A 105 -2.97 5.19 2.18
C SER A 105 -2.45 5.47 3.59
N GLY A 106 -3.35 5.75 4.54
CA GLY A 106 -3.00 6.03 5.93
C GLY A 106 -2.41 4.80 6.62
N GLN A 107 -3.04 3.65 6.44
CA GLN A 107 -2.57 2.39 7.01
C GLN A 107 -1.23 1.94 6.42
N VAL A 108 -1.02 2.09 5.11
CA VAL A 108 0.29 1.82 4.48
C VAL A 108 1.39 2.74 5.05
N LEU A 109 1.11 4.03 5.18
CA LEU A 109 2.06 4.98 5.75
C LEU A 109 2.33 4.68 7.24
N GLN A 110 1.32 4.24 7.99
CA GLN A 110 1.48 3.83 9.39
C GLN A 110 2.32 2.54 9.51
N LEU A 111 2.11 1.55 8.64
CA LEU A 111 2.97 0.37 8.60
C LEU A 111 4.44 0.77 8.37
N LEU A 112 4.68 1.74 7.50
CA LEU A 112 6.02 2.27 7.27
C LEU A 112 6.64 2.86 8.55
N THR A 113 5.89 3.66 9.32
CA THR A 113 6.42 4.24 10.57
C THR A 113 6.67 3.19 11.66
N LEU A 114 5.84 2.15 11.71
CA LEU A 114 5.94 1.09 12.71
C LEU A 114 7.08 0.11 12.43
N LEU A 115 7.28 -0.26 11.16
CA LEU A 115 8.26 -1.27 10.75
C LEU A 115 9.60 -0.68 10.29
N GLY A 116 9.59 0.57 9.81
CA GLY A 116 10.78 1.25 9.33
C GLY A 116 11.73 1.69 10.47
N SER A 117 13.02 1.43 10.28
CA SER A 117 14.05 2.05 11.12
C SER A 117 14.17 3.55 10.84
N THR A 118 14.85 4.31 11.71
CA THR A 118 15.10 5.74 11.47
C THR A 118 15.83 6.00 10.15
N ASP A 119 16.75 5.13 9.77
CA ASP A 119 17.50 5.24 8.51
C ASP A 119 16.60 4.95 7.29
N ASP A 120 15.68 3.99 7.42
CA ASP A 120 14.68 3.67 6.40
C ASP A 120 13.74 4.86 6.17
N LEU A 121 13.23 5.49 7.23
CA LEU A 121 12.35 6.65 7.12
C LEU A 121 13.05 7.91 6.60
N THR A 122 14.33 8.06 6.94
CA THR A 122 15.18 9.11 6.36
C THR A 122 15.37 8.87 4.86
N THR A 123 15.59 7.62 4.46
CA THR A 123 15.69 7.22 3.05
C THR A 123 14.39 7.49 2.29
N PHE A 124 13.24 7.14 2.88
CA PHE A 124 11.92 7.45 2.35
C PHE A 124 11.76 8.96 2.10
N THR A 125 12.01 9.77 3.13
CA THR A 125 11.85 11.24 3.06
C THR A 125 12.78 11.85 2.00
N ALA A 126 14.04 11.39 1.94
CA ALA A 126 15.03 11.86 0.97
C ALA A 126 14.75 11.41 -0.47
N ALA A 127 14.03 10.32 -0.67
CA ALA A 127 13.54 9.89 -1.97
C ALA A 127 12.31 10.70 -2.39
N CYS A 128 11.36 10.88 -1.48
CA CYS A 128 10.15 11.68 -1.70
C CYS A 128 10.46 13.15 -2.02
N SER A 129 11.54 13.72 -1.48
CA SER A 129 11.97 15.08 -1.81
C SER A 129 12.42 15.27 -3.27
N ARG A 130 12.75 14.17 -3.97
CA ARG A 130 13.20 14.16 -5.37
C ARG A 130 12.08 13.82 -6.37
N LEU A 131 10.86 13.57 -5.87
CA LEU A 131 9.70 13.36 -6.73
C LEU A 131 9.34 14.64 -7.48
N GLU A 132 8.60 14.49 -8.57
CA GLU A 132 8.04 15.61 -9.32
C GLU A 132 7.25 16.55 -8.39
N PRO A 133 7.32 17.89 -8.59
CA PRO A 133 6.81 18.86 -7.61
C PRO A 133 5.35 18.64 -7.21
N GLU A 134 4.48 18.29 -8.16
CA GLU A 134 3.06 18.03 -7.92
C GLU A 134 2.85 16.78 -7.06
N LEU A 135 3.52 15.68 -7.40
CA LEU A 135 3.45 14.43 -6.66
C LEU A 135 4.01 14.60 -5.23
N ARG A 136 5.13 15.30 -5.09
CA ARG A 136 5.74 15.64 -3.80
C ARG A 136 4.79 16.48 -2.94
N ALA A 137 4.15 17.49 -3.52
CA ALA A 137 3.18 18.33 -2.81
C ALA A 137 1.94 17.54 -2.38
N GLY A 138 1.44 16.66 -3.26
CA GLY A 138 0.33 15.75 -2.96
C GLY A 138 0.64 14.83 -1.79
N LEU A 139 1.79 14.15 -1.82
CA LEU A 139 2.21 13.28 -0.72
C LEU A 139 2.43 14.04 0.58
N ALA A 140 3.04 15.24 0.54
CA ALA A 140 3.21 16.07 1.73
C ALA A 140 1.86 16.45 2.35
N ALA A 141 0.86 16.78 1.51
CA ALA A 141 -0.48 17.10 1.98
C ALA A 141 -1.21 15.87 2.53
N LEU A 142 -1.06 14.70 1.90
CA LEU A 142 -1.61 13.44 2.38
C LEU A 142 -1.05 13.09 3.78
N ILE A 143 0.28 13.11 3.94
CA ILE A 143 0.95 12.83 5.22
C ILE A 143 0.50 13.83 6.29
N ALA A 144 0.47 15.12 5.97
CA ALA A 144 0.01 16.15 6.91
C ALA A 144 -1.46 15.96 7.32
N GLY A 145 -2.31 15.48 6.40
CA GLY A 145 -3.69 15.10 6.71
C GLY A 145 -3.76 13.96 7.71
N HIS A 146 -2.98 12.90 7.49
CA HIS A 146 -2.93 11.75 8.40
C HIS A 146 -2.31 12.07 9.76
N GLU A 147 -1.35 13.00 9.82
CA GLU A 147 -0.75 13.49 11.07
C GLU A 147 -1.72 14.33 11.92
N ALA A 148 -2.73 14.96 11.30
CA ALA A 148 -3.59 15.91 11.99
C ALA A 148 -4.67 15.26 12.86
N ASP A 149 -5.28 14.15 12.41
CA ASP A 149 -6.41 13.52 13.14
C ASP A 149 -6.68 12.06 12.74
N GLU A 150 -5.73 11.38 12.08
CA GLU A 150 -5.98 10.04 11.53
C GLU A 150 -4.81 9.08 11.85
N TRP A 151 -4.37 8.33 10.84
CA TRP A 151 -3.48 7.18 10.95
C TRP A 151 -2.08 7.50 11.49
N LEU A 152 -1.61 8.76 11.36
CA LEU A 152 -0.27 9.17 11.80
C LEU A 152 -0.31 10.12 13.01
N ALA A 153 -1.47 10.31 13.64
CA ALA A 153 -1.62 11.24 14.76
C ALA A 153 -1.01 10.70 16.09
N ASP A 154 -0.69 9.40 16.17
CA ASP A 154 -0.14 8.79 17.37
C ASP A 154 1.36 9.09 17.57
N GLU A 155 1.83 9.04 18.83
CA GLU A 155 3.20 9.40 19.20
C GLU A 155 4.29 8.58 18.49
N ARG A 156 3.98 7.36 18.01
CA ARG A 156 4.95 6.49 17.33
C ARG A 156 5.12 6.83 15.85
N SER A 157 4.19 7.61 15.28
CA SER A 157 4.09 7.88 13.86
C SER A 157 4.24 9.38 13.54
N LEU A 158 3.72 10.24 14.41
CA LEU A 158 3.67 11.68 14.21
C LEU A 158 5.04 12.27 13.91
N GLY A 159 5.15 12.98 12.78
CA GLY A 159 6.36 13.71 12.41
C GLY A 159 7.44 12.86 11.76
N ARG A 160 7.29 11.54 11.67
CA ARG A 160 8.36 10.63 11.19
C ARG A 160 8.51 10.58 9.68
N LEU A 161 7.51 11.02 8.92
CA LEU A 161 7.51 11.04 7.45
C LEU A 161 7.52 12.45 6.86
N ARG A 162 7.80 13.48 7.66
CA ARG A 162 7.69 14.87 7.23
C ARG A 162 8.64 15.20 6.09
N LEU A 163 8.05 15.54 4.96
CA LEU A 163 8.76 16.08 3.81
C LEU A 163 9.09 17.55 4.09
N THR A 164 10.37 17.93 3.98
CA THR A 164 10.76 19.34 4.07
C THR A 164 10.14 20.11 2.91
N ARG A 165 9.46 21.23 3.22
CA ARG A 165 9.12 22.24 2.24
C ARG A 165 10.40 23.02 1.93
N ASP A 166 10.93 22.85 0.73
CA ASP A 166 11.91 23.78 0.16
C ASP A 166 11.28 25.18 -0.02
#